data_AF-A0A936FTK2-F1
#
_entry.id   AF-A0A936FTK2-F1
#
_cell.length_a   1.000
_cell.length_b   1.000
_cell.length_c   1.000
_cell.angle_alpha   90.00
_cell.angle_beta   90.00
_cell.angle_gamma   90.00
#
_symmetry.space_group_name_H-M   'P 1'
#
loop_
_entity.id
_entity.type
_entity.pdbx_description
1 polymer ?
#
loop_
_entity_poly.entity_id
_entity_poly.type
_entity_poly.pdbx_seq_one_letter_code
_entity_poly.pdbx_strand_id
1 'polypeptide(L)'
;MKPKEILELEEFYGIELNQVGNLDYIIKNKNRNTFYIDGNNQLVGLNIFDNKISDLYPIKDLRNLQLLDLSDNKISNLYPIKT
;
A
#
# COMPACT_ATOMS: atom_id res chain seq x y z
N MET A 1 11.00 -13.46 1.13
CA MET A 1 10.54 -13.23 -0.26
C MET A 1 9.35 -12.30 -0.18
N LYS A 2 9.27 -11.25 -1.03
CA LYS A 2 8.10 -10.34 -1.04
C LYS A 2 6.86 -11.08 -1.59
N PRO A 3 5.64 -10.82 -1.09
CA PRO A 3 4.40 -11.34 -1.69
C PRO A 3 4.23 -10.88 -3.14
N LYS A 4 3.47 -11.64 -3.92
CA LYS A 4 3.21 -11.34 -5.34
C LYS A 4 2.54 -9.97 -5.50
N GLU A 5 1.59 -9.65 -4.63
CA GLU A 5 0.86 -8.39 -4.61
C GLU A 5 1.81 -7.20 -4.41
N ILE A 6 2.84 -7.36 -3.58
CA ILE A 6 3.84 -6.32 -3.38
C ILE A 6 4.68 -6.11 -4.65
N LEU A 7 5.11 -7.20 -5.29
CA LEU A 7 5.87 -7.11 -6.55
C LEU A 7 5.05 -6.44 -7.66
N GLU A 8 3.76 -6.75 -7.76
CA GLU A 8 2.84 -6.11 -8.72
C GLU A 8 2.68 -4.61 -8.46
N LEU A 9 2.55 -4.19 -7.19
CA LEU A 9 2.46 -2.78 -6.83
C LEU A 9 3.78 -2.04 -7.14
N GLU A 10 4.92 -2.66 -6.86
CA GLU A 10 6.25 -2.10 -7.16
C GLU A 10 6.45 -1.91 -8.66
N GLU A 11 6.11 -2.91 -9.46
CA GLU A 11 6.18 -2.86 -10.93
C GLU A 11 5.24 -1.79 -11.50
N PHE A 12 3.97 -1.79 -11.08
CA PHE A 12 2.96 -0.88 -11.63
C PHE A 12 3.24 0.59 -11.29
N TYR A 13 3.61 0.87 -10.03
CA TYR A 13 3.84 2.25 -9.59
C TYR A 13 5.29 2.73 -9.78
N GLY A 14 6.22 1.83 -10.11
CA GLY A 14 7.65 2.15 -10.20
C GLY A 14 8.21 2.61 -8.85
N ILE A 15 7.80 1.95 -7.77
CA ILE A 15 8.24 2.22 -6.39
C ILE A 15 8.87 0.98 -5.77
N GLU A 16 9.61 1.15 -4.67
CA GLU A 16 10.08 0.04 -3.85
C GLU A 16 9.40 0.06 -2.48
N LEU A 17 8.78 -1.04 -2.11
CA LEU A 17 8.03 -1.26 -0.88
C LEU A 17 8.87 -2.02 0.14
N ASN A 18 8.96 -1.48 1.36
CA ASN A 18 9.71 -2.07 2.47
C ASN A 18 8.79 -2.64 3.54
N GLN A 19 9.05 -3.88 3.99
CA GLN A 19 8.26 -4.51 5.04
C GLN A 19 8.58 -3.87 6.40
N VAL A 20 7.56 -3.57 7.19
CA VAL A 20 7.68 -3.14 8.58
C VAL A 20 7.16 -4.20 9.55
N GLY A 21 7.41 -4.02 10.85
CA GLY A 21 7.09 -5.02 11.88
C GLY A 21 5.66 -4.99 12.41
N ASN A 22 4.92 -3.89 12.25
CA ASN A 22 3.51 -3.76 12.67
C ASN A 22 2.83 -2.54 12.03
N LEU A 23 1.51 -2.40 12.22
CA LEU A 23 0.72 -1.27 11.73
C LEU A 23 1.08 0.07 12.37
N ASP A 24 1.48 0.10 13.63
CA ASP A 24 1.93 1.32 14.31
C ASP A 24 3.13 1.95 13.59
N TYR A 25 4.03 1.13 13.01
CA TYR A 25 5.14 1.63 12.20
C TYR A 25 4.66 2.38 10.96
N ILE A 26 3.50 2.01 10.40
CA ILE A 26 2.96 2.68 9.21
C ILE A 26 2.37 4.06 9.57
N ILE A 27 1.72 4.18 10.73
CA ILE A 27 1.07 5.43 11.18
C ILE A 27 2.08 6.42 11.77
N LYS A 28 3.02 5.92 12.57
CA LYS A 28 3.89 6.77 13.41
C LYS A 28 5.17 7.21 12.69
N ASN A 29 5.59 6.50 11.65
CA ASN A 29 6.79 6.86 10.91
C ASN A 29 6.43 7.56 9.61
N LYS A 30 7.13 8.66 9.29
CA LYS A 30 7.07 9.33 7.98
C LYS A 30 7.75 8.50 6.88
N ASN A 31 7.72 7.17 6.98
CA ASN A 31 8.40 6.27 6.04
C ASN A 31 7.47 5.98 4.88
N ARG A 32 7.80 6.54 3.71
CA ARG A 32 7.09 6.26 2.46
C ARG A 32 7.37 4.84 1.98
N ASN A 33 6.45 4.30 1.20
CA ASN A 33 6.58 3.01 0.53
C ASN A 33 6.87 1.87 1.51
N THR A 34 5.95 1.65 2.43
CA THR A 34 6.03 0.57 3.40
C THR A 34 4.79 -0.33 3.36
N PHE A 35 4.96 -1.58 3.78
CA PHE A 35 3.85 -2.53 3.90
C PHE A 35 4.00 -3.40 5.14
N TYR A 36 2.90 -3.94 5.63
CA TYR A 36 2.86 -4.87 6.75
C TYR A 36 2.03 -6.10 6.41
N ILE A 37 2.61 -7.26 6.69
CA ILE A 37 1.97 -8.57 6.62
C ILE A 37 1.71 -9.05 8.04
N ASP A 38 0.49 -9.50 8.33
CA ASP A 38 0.13 -10.03 9.64
C ASP A 38 0.65 -11.47 9.87
N GLY A 39 0.33 -12.04 11.04
CA GLY A 39 0.69 -13.41 11.38
C GLY A 39 0.04 -14.50 10.51
N ASN A 40 -0.99 -14.14 9.71
CA ASN A 40 -1.69 -15.02 8.79
C ASN A 40 -1.21 -14.86 7.34
N ASN A 41 -0.06 -14.22 7.15
CA ASN A 41 0.54 -13.93 5.86
C ASN A 41 -0.38 -13.09 4.94
N GLN A 42 -1.20 -12.20 5.51
CA GLN A 42 -2.07 -11.28 4.77
C GLN A 42 -1.51 -9.87 4.76
N LEU A 43 -1.56 -9.19 3.61
CA LEU A 43 -1.27 -7.76 3.51
C LEU A 43 -2.39 -6.96 4.20
N VAL A 44 -2.07 -6.38 5.36
CA VAL A 44 -3.04 -5.64 6.18
C VAL A 44 -2.72 -4.16 6.30
N GLY A 45 -1.51 -3.74 5.93
CA GLY A 45 -1.10 -2.34 5.95
C GLY A 45 -0.30 -1.98 4.72
N LEU A 46 -0.67 -0.86 4.08
CA LEU A 46 0.03 -0.29 2.93
C LEU A 46 0.15 1.23 3.10
N ASN A 47 1.37 1.74 2.96
CA ASN A 47 1.62 3.18 2.91
C ASN A 47 2.47 3.51 1.69
N ILE A 48 1.86 4.27 0.80
CA ILE A 48 2.45 4.80 -0.42
C ILE A 48 2.21 6.31 -0.50
N PHE A 49 2.26 6.98 0.65
CA PHE A 49 2.20 8.44 0.75
C PHE A 49 3.34 9.11 -0.04
N ASP A 50 3.10 10.34 -0.50
CA ASP A 50 4.09 11.15 -1.24
C ASP A 50 4.68 10.40 -2.44
N ASN A 51 3.79 10.10 -3.38
CA ASN A 51 4.11 9.53 -4.67
C ASN A 51 3.32 10.25 -5.78
N LYS A 52 3.42 9.73 -7.01
CA LYS A 52 2.72 10.28 -8.18
C LYS A 52 1.55 9.39 -8.62
N ILE A 53 0.95 8.65 -7.69
CA ILE A 53 -0.11 7.69 -8.00
C ILE A 53 -1.37 8.44 -8.39
N SER A 54 -1.97 8.04 -9.50
CA SER A 54 -3.27 8.56 -9.98
C SER A 54 -4.28 7.47 -10.26
N ASP A 55 -3.81 6.24 -10.50
CA ASP A 55 -4.63 5.06 -10.75
C ASP A 55 -4.57 4.14 -9.54
N LEU A 56 -5.74 3.70 -9.06
CA LEU A 56 -5.89 2.81 -7.91
C LEU A 56 -6.25 1.39 -8.30
N TYR A 57 -6.29 1.07 -9.60
CA TYR A 57 -6.65 -0.26 -10.11
C TYR A 57 -5.87 -1.41 -9.46
N PRO A 58 -4.54 -1.33 -9.25
CA PRO A 58 -3.78 -2.40 -8.58
C PRO A 58 -4.20 -2.66 -7.12
N ILE A 59 -4.83 -1.69 -6.46
CA ILE A 59 -5.19 -1.75 -5.03
C ILE A 59 -6.58 -2.37 -4.83
N LYS A 60 -7.42 -2.44 -5.87
CA LYS A 60 -8.84 -2.85 -5.76
C LYS A 60 -9.08 -4.23 -5.14
N ASP A 61 -8.11 -5.15 -5.29
CA ASP A 61 -8.23 -6.53 -4.82
C ASP A 61 -7.57 -6.77 -3.45
N LEU A 62 -6.99 -5.74 -2.82
CA LEU A 62 -6.32 -5.83 -1.51
C LEU A 62 -7.34 -5.85 -0.35
N ARG A 63 -8.16 -6.91 -0.31
CA ARG A 63 -9.35 -7.04 0.56
C ARG A 63 -9.05 -7.10 2.06
N ASN A 64 -7.82 -7.40 2.45
CA ASN A 64 -7.41 -7.55 3.85
C ASN A 64 -6.79 -6.27 4.44
N LEU A 65 -6.70 -5.19 3.66
CA LEU A 65 -6.16 -3.92 4.15
C LEU A 65 -7.02 -3.38 5.29
N GLN A 66 -6.38 -3.21 6.44
CA GLN A 66 -6.90 -2.50 7.61
C GLN A 66 -6.43 -1.05 7.63
N LEU A 67 -5.28 -0.79 6.99
CA LEU A 67 -4.68 0.53 6.88
C LEU A 67 -4.17 0.77 5.47
N LEU A 68 -4.60 1.89 4.88
CA LEU A 68 -4.13 2.39 3.59
C LEU A 68 -3.85 3.89 3.69
N ASP A 69 -2.59 4.29 3.53
CA ASP A 69 -2.21 5.69 3.38
C ASP A 69 -1.84 5.99 1.91
N LEU A 70 -2.67 6.84 1.30
CA LEU A 70 -2.56 7.33 -0.06
C LEU A 70 -2.36 8.86 -0.10
N SER A 71 -2.13 9.50 1.05
CA SER A 71 -2.01 10.95 1.12
C SER A 71 -0.85 11.46 0.25
N ASP A 72 -0.95 12.72 -0.19
CA ASP A 72 0.04 13.35 -1.07
C ASP A 72 0.33 12.56 -2.36
N ASN A 73 -0.76 12.16 -3.04
CA ASN A 73 -0.74 11.56 -4.37
C ASN A 73 -1.61 12.37 -5.34
N LYS A 74 -1.66 11.98 -6.61
CA LYS A 74 -2.41 12.64 -7.68
C LYS A 74 -3.76 11.97 -7.97
N ILE A 75 -4.39 11.44 -6.92
CA ILE A 75 -5.62 10.67 -7.02
C ILE A 75 -6.80 11.63 -7.20
N SER A 76 -7.53 11.47 -8.30
CA SER A 76 -8.77 12.21 -8.58
C SER A 76 -10.00 11.30 -8.65
N ASN A 77 -9.80 9.98 -8.73
CA ASN A 77 -10.85 8.99 -8.85
C ASN A 77 -10.67 7.87 -7.83
N LEU A 78 -11.64 7.73 -6.92
CA LEU A 78 -11.67 6.68 -5.90
C LEU A 78 -12.51 5.45 -6.31
N TYR A 79 -13.14 5.48 -7.50
CA TYR A 79 -13.99 4.39 -7.98
C TYR A 79 -13.36 2.99 -7.89
N PRO A 80 -12.07 2.79 -8.23
CA PRO A 80 -11.47 1.45 -8.19
C PRO A 80 -11.48 0.78 -6.81
N ILE A 81 -11.51 1.56 -5.73
CA ILE A 81 -11.48 1.06 -4.34
C ILE A 81 -12.75 1.38 -3.56
N LYS A 82 -13.79 1.87 -4.25
CA LYS A 82 -15.06 2.22 -3.62
C LYS A 82 -15.82 0.94 -3.26
N THR A 83 -16.15 0.80 -1.98
CA THR A 83 -17.00 -0.28 -1.43
C THR A 83 -18.48 -0.01 -1.63
#